data_AF-A0A8B4S209-F1
#
_entry.id   AF-A0A8B4S209-F1
#
_cell.length_a   1.000
_cell.length_b   1.000
_cell.length_c   1.000
_cell.angle_alpha   90.00
_cell.angle_beta   90.00
_cell.angle_gamma   90.00
#
_symmetry.space_group_name_H-M   'P 1'
#
loop_
_entity.id
_entity.type
_entity.pdbx_description
1 polymer ?
#
loop_
_entity_poly.entity_id
_entity_poly.type
_entity_poly.pdbx_seq_one_letter_code
_entity_poly.pdbx_strand_id
1 'polypeptide(L)'
;MTSIPRWSSVMSVKDPLLDAQHIELLEMCRSIQQDLDRGHGQNWTLEQKLHEFAFLLEEHEEIEARVFGSRGQNLTQEQSNQRAAALRDVQALADNFERKKYDPIAARQKVAHWIQLHF
;
A
#
# COMPACT_ATOMS: atom_id res chain seq x y z
N MET A 1 -0.60 -16.38 -7.10
CA MET A 1 -0.86 -14.94 -7.14
C MET A 1 -1.59 -14.57 -5.87
N THR A 2 -1.05 -13.67 -5.06
CA THR A 2 -1.70 -13.24 -3.81
C THR A 2 -2.81 -12.26 -4.14
N SER A 3 -4.05 -12.64 -3.81
CA SER A 3 -5.23 -11.81 -4.03
C SER A 3 -5.27 -10.70 -2.99
N ILE A 4 -5.43 -9.44 -3.43
CA ILE A 4 -5.72 -8.33 -2.52
C ILE A 4 -7.11 -8.57 -1.90
N PRO A 5 -7.25 -8.57 -0.56
CA PRO A 5 -8.53 -8.86 0.09
C PRO A 5 -9.58 -7.82 -0.30
N ARG A 6 -10.86 -8.20 -0.30
CA ARG A 6 -11.97 -7.24 -0.45
C ARG A 6 -12.34 -6.70 0.92
N TRP A 7 -12.56 -5.39 1.00
CA TRP A 7 -13.03 -4.79 2.23
C TRP A 7 -14.35 -5.42 2.67
N SER A 8 -14.51 -5.63 3.96
CA SER A 8 -15.74 -6.11 4.58
C SER A 8 -15.86 -5.55 6.00
N SER A 9 -17.07 -5.59 6.56
CA SER A 9 -17.36 -5.02 7.88
C SER A 9 -16.53 -5.64 9.02
N VAL A 10 -16.03 -6.87 8.86
CA VAL A 10 -15.17 -7.52 9.86
C VAL A 10 -13.76 -6.92 9.92
N MET A 11 -13.35 -6.17 8.90
CA MET A 11 -12.07 -5.46 8.84
C MET A 11 -12.16 -4.05 9.45
N SER A 12 -13.35 -3.63 9.88
CA SER A 12 -13.55 -2.29 10.45
C SER A 12 -12.80 -2.14 11.79
N VAL A 13 -12.09 -1.03 11.93
CA VAL A 13 -11.37 -0.67 13.18
C VAL A 13 -12.19 0.29 14.05
N LYS A 14 -13.48 0.41 13.75
CA LYS A 14 -14.44 1.30 14.44
C LYS A 14 -13.95 2.75 14.46
N ASP A 15 -13.27 3.15 13.39
CA ASP A 15 -12.84 4.51 13.15
C ASP A 15 -13.17 4.83 11.68
N PRO A 16 -14.18 5.68 11.41
CA PRO A 16 -14.65 5.92 10.05
C PRO A 16 -13.58 6.45 9.10
N LEU A 17 -12.60 7.20 9.62
CA LEU A 17 -11.51 7.75 8.81
C LEU A 17 -10.55 6.63 8.39
N LEU A 18 -10.10 5.80 9.34
CA LEU A 18 -9.25 4.66 9.02
C LEU A 18 -9.96 3.64 8.14
N ASP A 19 -11.25 3.39 8.37
CA ASP A 19 -12.02 2.47 7.53
C ASP A 19 -12.13 2.98 6.07
N ALA A 20 -12.27 4.29 5.87
CA ALA A 20 -12.23 4.89 4.54
C ALA A 20 -10.85 4.73 3.89
N GLN A 21 -9.76 5.00 4.63
CA GLN A 21 -8.39 4.81 4.12
C GLN A 21 -8.11 3.34 3.78
N HIS A 22 -8.59 2.38 4.58
CA HIS A 22 -8.47 0.96 4.30
C HIS A 22 -9.13 0.59 2.96
N ILE A 23 -10.32 1.12 2.68
CA ILE A 23 -11.00 0.89 1.40
C ILE A 23 -10.17 1.46 0.27
N GLU A 24 -9.74 2.72 0.39
CA GLU A 24 -8.98 3.42 -0.64
C GLU A 24 -7.65 2.73 -0.95
N LEU A 25 -6.88 2.33 0.07
CA LEU A 25 -5.63 1.57 -0.07
C LEU A 25 -5.84 0.25 -0.82
N LEU A 26 -6.90 -0.50 -0.47
CA LEU A 26 -7.22 -1.75 -1.13
C LEU A 26 -7.64 -1.54 -2.59
N GLU A 27 -8.39 -0.49 -2.89
CA GLU A 27 -8.82 -0.16 -4.25
C GLU A 27 -7.66 0.35 -5.11
N MET A 28 -6.82 1.22 -4.57
CA MET A 28 -5.64 1.76 -5.25
C MET A 28 -4.63 0.65 -5.54
N CYS A 29 -4.37 -0.25 -4.58
CA CYS A 29 -3.52 -1.42 -4.78
C CYS A 29 -4.02 -2.31 -5.93
N ARG A 30 -5.34 -2.58 -5.99
CA ARG A 30 -5.94 -3.36 -7.10
C ARG A 30 -5.83 -2.63 -8.43
N SER A 31 -6.07 -1.31 -8.46
CA SER A 31 -5.93 -0.48 -9.66
C SER A 31 -4.51 -0.54 -10.23
N ILE A 32 -3.50 -0.38 -9.38
CA ILE A 32 -2.08 -0.48 -9.75
C ILE A 32 -1.74 -1.88 -10.26
N GLN A 33 -2.20 -2.94 -9.59
CA GLN A 33 -1.98 -4.31 -10.06
C GLN A 33 -2.60 -4.57 -11.44
N GLN A 34 -3.80 -4.05 -11.70
CA GLN A 34 -4.45 -4.17 -13.00
C GLN A 34 -3.67 -3.45 -14.11
N ASP A 35 -3.14 -2.25 -13.83
CA ASP A 35 -2.32 -1.51 -14.79
C ASP A 35 -1.00 -2.24 -15.07
N LEU A 36 -0.37 -2.81 -14.04
CA LEU A 36 0.82 -3.65 -14.17
C LEU A 36 0.53 -4.94 -14.99
N ASP A 37 -0.64 -5.53 -14.84
CA ASP A 37 -1.05 -6.76 -15.55
C ASP A 37 -1.35 -6.54 -17.03
N ARG A 38 -1.93 -5.38 -17.37
CA ARG A 38 -2.23 -5.05 -18.76
C ARG A 38 -0.99 -4.80 -19.61
N GLY A 39 0.20 -4.73 -18.99
CA GLY A 39 1.47 -4.56 -19.69
C GLY A 39 1.55 -3.24 -20.46
N HIS A 40 0.65 -2.29 -20.15
CA HIS A 40 0.81 -0.91 -20.59
C HIS A 40 2.15 -0.48 -20.00
N GLY A 41 3.12 -0.16 -20.86
CA GLY A 41 4.49 0.13 -20.46
C GLY A 41 4.59 1.23 -19.41
N GLN A 42 5.80 1.51 -18.95
CA GLN A 42 6.11 2.67 -18.10
C GLN A 42 5.41 3.91 -18.64
N ASN A 43 4.30 4.26 -18.01
CA ASN A 43 3.48 5.39 -18.38
C ASN A 43 3.29 6.26 -17.14
N TRP A 44 3.22 7.55 -17.40
CA TRP A 44 3.14 8.57 -16.37
C TRP A 44 1.95 8.37 -15.42
N THR A 45 0.81 7.85 -15.90
CA THR A 45 -0.36 7.57 -15.05
C THR A 45 -0.07 6.51 -13.99
N LEU A 46 0.63 5.43 -14.35
CA LEU A 46 1.00 4.38 -13.39
C LEU A 46 2.06 4.88 -12.40
N GLU A 47 3.02 5.68 -12.85
CA GLU A 47 3.99 6.35 -11.97
C GLU A 47 3.30 7.23 -10.93
N GLN A 48 2.37 8.08 -11.37
CA GLN A 48 1.59 8.93 -10.47
C GLN A 48 0.80 8.12 -9.45
N LYS A 49 0.13 7.04 -9.88
CA LYS A 49 -0.59 6.15 -8.95
C LYS A 49 0.33 5.53 -7.91
N LEU A 50 1.57 5.17 -8.29
CA LEU A 50 2.54 4.63 -7.34
C LEU A 50 2.98 5.68 -6.31
N HIS A 51 3.18 6.94 -6.74
CA HIS A 51 3.47 8.03 -5.82
C HIS A 51 2.30 8.34 -4.88
N GLU A 52 1.08 8.42 -5.42
CA GLU A 52 -0.14 8.64 -4.64
C GLU A 52 -0.35 7.51 -3.63
N PHE A 53 -0.13 6.26 -4.04
CA PHE A 53 -0.22 5.12 -3.15
C PHE A 53 0.84 5.16 -2.04
N ALA A 54 2.08 5.49 -2.36
CA ALA A 54 3.14 5.65 -1.35
C ALA A 54 2.81 6.76 -0.35
N PHE A 55 2.29 7.89 -0.83
CA PHE A 55 1.84 9.00 0.02
C PHE A 55 0.70 8.59 0.95
N LEU A 56 -0.33 7.92 0.40
CA LEU A 56 -1.47 7.45 1.18
C LEU A 56 -1.07 6.42 2.25
N LEU A 57 -0.12 5.53 1.92
CA LEU A 57 0.44 4.58 2.89
C LEU A 57 1.16 5.28 4.04
N GLU A 58 1.97 6.30 3.75
CA GLU A 58 2.68 7.08 4.76
C GLU A 58 1.70 7.83 5.67
N GLU A 59 0.73 8.54 5.11
CA GLU A 59 -0.30 9.25 5.87
C GLU A 59 -1.12 8.27 6.74
N HIS A 60 -1.46 7.11 6.20
CA HIS A 60 -2.20 6.09 6.92
C HIS A 60 -1.44 5.56 8.14
N GLU A 61 -0.13 5.28 8.03
CA GLU A 61 0.69 4.86 9.17
C GLU A 61 0.70 5.91 10.29
N GLU A 62 0.78 7.21 9.94
CA GLU A 62 0.77 8.28 10.93
C GLU A 62 -0.57 8.39 11.68
N ILE A 63 -1.68 8.29 10.94
CA ILE A 63 -3.03 8.35 11.52
C ILE A 63 -3.28 7.10 12.37
N GLU A 64 -2.92 5.92 11.86
CA GLU A 64 -3.07 4.65 12.56
C GLU A 64 -2.28 4.65 13.86
N ALA A 65 -1.00 5.06 13.84
CA ALA A 65 -0.17 5.16 15.04
C ALA A 65 -0.79 6.10 16.09
N ARG A 66 -1.38 7.22 15.66
CA ARG A 66 -2.09 8.15 16.55
C ARG A 66 -3.34 7.52 17.16
N VAL A 67 -4.20 6.93 16.33
CA VAL A 67 -5.48 6.36 16.75
C VAL A 67 -5.26 5.13 17.62
N PHE A 68 -4.45 4.16 17.18
CA PHE A 68 -4.17 2.95 17.94
C PHE A 68 -3.29 3.22 19.16
N GLY A 69 -2.35 4.17 19.07
CA GLY A 69 -1.58 4.62 20.23
C GLY A 69 -2.47 5.15 21.35
N SER A 70 -3.50 5.93 21.02
CA SER A 70 -4.48 6.43 22.00
C SER A 70 -5.32 5.31 22.66
N ARG A 71 -5.42 4.15 22.00
CA ARG A 71 -6.16 2.96 22.46
C ARG A 71 -5.26 1.91 23.13
N GLY A 72 -3.93 2.15 23.19
CA GLY A 72 -2.96 1.18 23.69
C GLY A 72 -2.74 -0.03 22.76
N GLN A 73 -3.14 0.07 21.49
CA GLN A 73 -3.08 -0.99 20.49
C GLN A 73 -1.87 -0.83 19.56
N ASN A 74 -0.70 -0.53 20.12
CA ASN A 74 0.51 -0.29 19.33
C ASN A 74 1.00 -1.56 18.65
N LEU A 75 1.54 -1.39 17.44
CA LEU A 75 2.28 -2.44 16.74
C LEU A 75 3.54 -2.82 17.51
N THR A 76 3.99 -4.06 17.31
CA THR A 76 5.35 -4.44 17.72
C THR A 76 6.39 -3.71 16.86
N GLN A 77 7.60 -3.55 17.39
CA GLN A 77 8.71 -2.96 16.64
C GLN A 77 9.01 -3.73 15.34
N GLU A 78 8.86 -5.05 15.36
CA GLU A 78 9.05 -5.91 14.19
C GLU A 78 8.03 -5.60 13.09
N GLN A 79 6.74 -5.54 13.44
CA GLN A 79 5.67 -5.20 12.50
C GLN A 79 5.88 -3.80 11.89
N SER A 80 6.21 -2.82 12.73
CA SER A 80 6.49 -1.46 12.27
C SER A 80 7.68 -1.42 11.29
N ASN A 81 8.77 -2.14 11.59
CA ASN A 81 9.93 -2.22 10.71
C ASN A 81 9.61 -2.90 9.36
N GLN A 82 8.80 -3.96 9.38
CA GLN A 82 8.39 -4.68 8.17
C GLN A 82 7.51 -3.79 7.28
N ARG A 83 6.50 -3.11 7.84
CA ARG A 83 5.64 -2.18 7.10
C ARG A 83 6.45 -1.01 6.54
N ALA A 84 7.33 -0.41 7.33
CA ALA A 84 8.20 0.67 6.86
C ALA A 84 9.14 0.23 5.73
N ALA A 85 9.64 -1.01 5.75
CA ALA A 85 10.43 -1.56 4.65
C ALA A 85 9.60 -1.73 3.37
N ALA A 86 8.38 -2.27 3.49
CA ALA A 86 7.47 -2.42 2.36
C ALA A 86 7.05 -1.06 1.76
N LEU A 87 6.83 -0.03 2.58
CA LEU A 87 6.58 1.34 2.12
C LEU A 87 7.77 1.88 1.30
N ARG A 88 9.00 1.74 1.83
CA ARG A 88 10.22 2.15 1.10
C ARG A 88 10.38 1.42 -0.24
N ASP A 89 9.96 0.16 -0.31
CA ASP A 89 9.97 -0.59 -1.56
C ASP A 89 9.01 -0.02 -2.62
N VAL A 90 7.84 0.46 -2.19
CA VAL A 90 6.86 1.14 -3.06
C VAL A 90 7.39 2.52 -3.49
N GLN A 91 7.93 3.31 -2.56
CA GLN A 91 8.56 4.60 -2.86
C GLN A 91 9.70 4.43 -3.87
N ALA A 92 10.60 3.47 -3.64
CA ALA A 92 11.70 3.18 -4.56
C ALA A 92 11.20 2.70 -5.94
N LEU A 93 10.06 1.99 -5.99
CA LEU A 93 9.44 1.61 -7.25
C LEU A 93 8.93 2.84 -8.02
N ALA A 94 8.27 3.79 -7.33
CA ALA A 94 7.81 5.04 -7.91
C ALA A 94 8.98 5.91 -8.41
N ASP A 95 9.97 6.18 -7.54
CA ASP A 95 11.12 7.07 -7.86
C ASP A 95 12.02 6.56 -9.01
N ASN A 96 12.04 5.25 -9.22
CA ASN A 96 12.84 4.62 -10.27
C ASN A 96 12.00 4.19 -11.48
N PHE A 97 10.71 4.54 -11.51
CA PHE A 97 9.76 3.99 -12.45
C PHE A 97 10.15 4.23 -13.90
N GLU A 98 10.56 5.45 -14.29
CA GLU A 98 11.03 5.76 -15.64
C GLU A 98 12.50 5.36 -15.89
N ARG A 99 13.32 5.28 -14.84
CA ARG A 99 14.78 5.17 -14.95
C ARG A 99 15.27 3.75 -15.19
N LYS A 100 14.52 2.75 -14.75
CA LYS A 100 14.92 1.34 -14.82
C LYS A 100 13.79 0.53 -15.41
N LYS A 101 14.08 -0.31 -16.41
CA LYS A 101 13.13 -1.33 -16.86
C LYS A 101 12.74 -2.19 -15.65
N TYR A 102 11.50 -2.08 -15.17
CA TYR A 102 11.03 -2.83 -14.01
C TYR A 102 10.49 -4.20 -14.43
N ASP A 103 10.57 -5.17 -13.52
CA ASP A 103 9.87 -6.44 -13.64
C ASP A 103 8.43 -6.29 -13.11
N PRO A 104 7.39 -6.44 -13.94
CA PRO A 104 6.00 -6.32 -13.51
C PRO A 104 5.58 -7.30 -12.42
N ILE A 105 6.24 -8.47 -12.32
CA ILE A 105 5.96 -9.44 -11.26
C ILE A 105 6.49 -8.91 -9.92
N ALA A 106 7.75 -8.48 -9.89
CA ALA A 106 8.36 -7.88 -8.71
C ALA A 106 7.64 -6.59 -8.27
N ALA A 107 7.23 -5.74 -9.22
CA ALA A 107 6.46 -4.53 -8.93
C ALA A 107 5.12 -4.86 -8.25
N ARG A 108 4.38 -5.85 -8.76
CA ARG A 108 3.13 -6.31 -8.14
C ARG A 108 3.34 -6.83 -6.73
N GLN A 109 4.42 -7.59 -6.51
CA GLN A 109 4.75 -8.09 -5.18
C GLN A 109 5.01 -6.94 -4.21
N LYS A 110 5.82 -5.94 -4.59
CA LYS A 110 6.11 -4.77 -3.74
C LYS A 110 4.84 -4.00 -3.35
N VAL A 111 3.97 -3.71 -4.32
CA VAL A 111 2.70 -2.99 -4.10
C VAL A 111 1.73 -3.80 -3.21
N ALA A 112 1.74 -5.13 -3.32
CA ALA A 112 0.90 -6.00 -2.50
C ALA A 112 1.45 -6.27 -1.10
N HIS A 113 2.77 -6.20 -0.94
CA HIS A 113 3.45 -6.69 0.26
C HIS A 113 3.04 -5.89 1.49
N TRP A 114 2.96 -4.56 1.39
CA TRP A 114 2.50 -3.74 2.50
C TRP A 114 1.07 -4.13 2.92
N ILE A 115 0.16 -4.34 1.97
CA ILE A 115 -1.24 -4.74 2.23
C ILE A 115 -1.30 -6.10 2.95
N GLN A 116 -0.42 -7.04 2.59
CA GLN A 116 -0.34 -8.38 3.20
C GLN A 116 0.21 -8.36 4.64
N LEU A 117 1.06 -7.39 4.96
CA LEU A 117 1.55 -7.20 6.32
C LEU A 117 0.48 -6.53 7.21
N HIS A 118 -0.49 -5.85 6.59
CA HIS A 118 -1.49 -5.04 7.28
C HIS A 118 -2.81 -5.77 7.57
N PHE A 119 -3.32 -6.57 6.62
CA PHE A 119 -4.60 -7.28 6.72
C PHE A 119 -4.44 -8.80 6.75
#